data_AF-A0A0R3EPH4-F1
#
_entry.id   AF-A0A0R3EPH4-F1
#
_cell.length_a   1.000
_cell.length_b   1.000
_cell.length_c   1.000
_cell.angle_alpha   90.00
_cell.angle_beta   90.00
_cell.angle_gamma   90.00
#
_symmetry.space_group_name_H-M   'P 1'
#
loop_
_entity.id
_entity.type
_entity.pdbx_description
1 polymer ?
#
loop_
_entity_poly.entity_id
_entity_poly.type
_entity_poly.pdbx_seq_one_letter_code
_entity_poly.pdbx_strand_id
1 'polypeptide(L)'
;MYSVEFVVNDYVQLRFDGTPGVGNPVVLNCYVWPVVEYADREWRETDQGYADALRNLTPGTVLTTMERTGVGIRIELDTGAVAMHPTREEVAVEIAEIMGFTDGAWMVWRPGEDSFEDMV
;
A
#
# COMPACT_ATOMS: atom_id res chain seq x y z
N MET A 1 3.56 -14.31 8.94
CA MET A 1 4.20 -13.11 9.51
C MET A 1 3.87 -11.91 8.63
N TYR A 2 3.00 -11.04 9.16
CA TYR A 2 2.72 -9.72 8.62
C TYR A 2 3.62 -8.70 9.32
N SER A 3 4.17 -7.75 8.57
CA SER A 3 4.88 -6.61 9.12
C SER A 3 4.51 -5.34 8.36
N VAL A 4 4.60 -4.23 9.08
CA VAL A 4 4.65 -2.88 8.53
C VAL A 4 6.03 -2.33 8.87
N GLU A 5 6.75 -1.86 7.87
CA GLU A 5 8.12 -1.35 8.05
C GLU A 5 8.19 0.10 7.57
N PHE A 6 8.76 0.97 8.41
CA PHE A 6 9.07 2.35 8.06
C PHE A 6 10.53 2.40 7.63
N VAL A 7 10.78 2.52 6.32
CA VAL A 7 12.13 2.66 5.80
C VAL A 7 12.54 4.12 5.90
N VAL A 8 13.64 4.36 6.61
CA VAL A 8 14.08 5.71 7.00
C VAL A 8 14.28 6.59 5.77
N ASN A 9 13.53 7.68 5.70
CA ASN A 9 13.54 8.68 4.61
C ASN A 9 13.20 8.10 3.22
N ASP A 10 12.46 7.00 3.14
CA ASP A 10 12.20 6.33 1.87
C ASP A 10 10.71 5.97 1.72
N TYR A 11 10.27 4.81 2.22
CA TYR A 11 8.91 4.30 1.99
C TYR A 11 8.34 3.55 3.21
N VAL A 12 7.03 3.31 3.16
CA VAL A 12 6.38 2.28 4.00
C VAL A 12 6.36 0.97 3.22
N GLN A 13 6.73 -0.13 3.86
CA GLN A 13 6.57 -1.46 3.29
C GLN A 13 5.47 -2.23 4.03
N LEU A 14 4.53 -2.77 3.26
CA LEU A 14 3.54 -3.74 3.73
C LEU A 14 3.96 -5.13 3.31
N ARG A 15 4.12 -6.03 4.28
CA ARG A 15 4.49 -7.42 4.05
C ARG A 15 3.28 -8.33 4.24
N PHE A 16 2.94 -9.06 3.19
CA PHE A 16 1.84 -10.02 3.18
C PHE A 16 2.38 -11.45 3.31
N ASP A 17 1.62 -12.29 3.99
CA ASP A 17 1.90 -13.72 4.02
C ASP A 17 1.70 -14.32 2.62
N GLY A 18 2.76 -14.93 2.09
CA GLY A 18 2.68 -15.80 0.92
C GLY A 18 2.20 -17.20 1.31
N THR A 19 1.87 -18.02 0.31
CA THR A 19 1.53 -19.44 0.53
C THR A 19 2.63 -20.13 1.33
N PRO A 20 2.30 -20.81 2.45
CA PRO A 20 3.29 -21.51 3.27
C PRO A 20 4.18 -22.45 2.42
N GLY A 21 5.49 -22.32 2.56
CA GLY A 21 6.48 -23.15 1.84
C GLY A 21 6.88 -22.65 0.46
N VAL A 22 6.31 -21.54 -0.02
CA VAL A 22 6.78 -20.86 -1.23
C VAL A 22 7.63 -19.65 -0.84
N GLY A 23 8.81 -19.50 -1.46
CA GLY A 23 9.83 -18.53 -1.07
C GLY A 23 9.37 -17.07 -1.12
N ASN A 24 10.06 -16.23 -0.32
CA ASN A 24 9.90 -14.79 -0.06
C ASN A 24 8.45 -14.27 0.16
N PRO A 25 8.23 -13.39 1.15
CA PRO A 25 6.92 -12.75 1.31
C PRO A 25 6.57 -11.89 0.09
N VAL A 26 5.27 -11.71 -0.16
CA VAL A 26 4.81 -10.64 -1.06
C VAL A 26 5.00 -9.32 -0.32
N VAL A 27 5.70 -8.38 -0.93
CA VAL A 27 5.98 -7.05 -0.36
C VAL A 27 5.42 -5.97 -1.27
N LEU A 28 4.79 -4.98 -0.66
CA LEU A 28 4.32 -3.76 -1.31
C LEU A 28 5.11 -2.59 -0.71
N ASN A 29 5.99 -1.98 -1.51
CA ASN A 29 6.68 -0.75 -1.20
C ASN A 29 5.77 0.42 -1.59
N CYS A 30 5.41 1.26 -0.64
CA CYS A 30 4.60 2.46 -0.84
C CYS A 30 5.53 3.70 -0.78
N TYR A 31 5.96 4.18 -1.96
CA TYR A 31 6.80 5.37 -2.09
C TYR A 31 6.03 6.66 -1.83
N VAL A 32 4.70 6.59 -1.91
CA VAL A 32 3.78 7.55 -1.29
C VAL A 32 3.17 6.94 -0.06
N TRP A 33 3.05 7.75 1.00
CA TRP A 33 2.37 7.34 2.22
C TRP A 33 0.89 7.00 1.94
N PRO A 34 0.45 5.76 2.19
CA PRO A 34 -0.94 5.40 1.97
C PRO A 34 -1.85 6.15 2.95
N VAL A 35 -3.07 6.42 2.52
CA VAL A 35 -4.15 6.76 3.45
C VAL A 35 -4.59 5.48 4.15
N VAL A 36 -4.66 5.52 5.48
CA VAL A 36 -5.12 4.38 6.29
C VAL A 36 -6.54 4.65 6.75
N GLU A 37 -7.44 3.70 6.52
CA GLU A 37 -8.78 3.70 7.08
C GLU A 37 -8.84 2.73 8.26
N TYR A 38 -9.10 3.28 9.45
CA TYR A 38 -9.20 2.52 10.69
C TYR A 38 -10.15 3.22 11.66
N ALA A 39 -11.03 2.43 12.28
CA ALA A 39 -12.05 2.91 13.23
C ALA A 39 -12.94 4.04 12.63
N ASP A 40 -13.48 3.79 11.43
CA ASP A 40 -14.36 4.71 10.68
C ASP A 40 -13.74 6.10 10.41
N ARG A 41 -12.41 6.16 10.38
CA ARG A 41 -11.65 7.38 10.14
C ARG A 41 -10.52 7.13 9.13
N GLU A 42 -10.29 8.13 8.29
CA GLU A 42 -9.09 8.26 7.46
C GLU A 42 -7.94 8.89 8.24
N TRP A 43 -6.74 8.34 8.05
CA TRP A 43 -5.49 8.78 8.64
C TRP A 43 -4.47 9.01 7.53
N ARG A 44 -3.89 10.21 7.52
CA ARG A 44 -2.81 10.62 6.60
C ARG A 44 -1.50 10.68 7.36
N GLU A 45 -0.37 10.64 6.66
CA GLU A 45 0.97 10.66 7.27
C GLU A 45 1.15 11.81 8.27
N THR A 46 0.62 12.99 7.95
CA THR A 46 0.70 14.18 8.80
C THR A 46 -0.13 14.11 10.08
N ASP A 47 -1.03 13.13 10.20
CA ASP A 47 -1.89 12.97 11.36
C ASP A 47 -1.14 12.35 12.54
N GLN A 48 -1.24 12.99 13.70
CA GLN A 48 -0.79 12.39 14.95
C GLN A 48 -1.60 11.12 15.23
N GLY A 49 -0.94 9.97 15.17
CA GLY A 49 -1.55 8.64 15.33
C GLY A 49 -1.56 7.80 14.05
N TYR A 50 -1.08 8.33 12.92
CA TYR A 50 -0.97 7.58 11.66
C TYR A 50 -0.23 6.24 11.82
N ALA A 51 0.91 6.23 12.51
CA ALA A 51 1.68 5.00 12.72
C ALA A 51 0.91 3.96 13.57
N ASP A 52 0.10 4.41 14.53
CA ASP A 52 -0.76 3.52 15.31
C ASP A 52 -1.91 2.97 14.47
N ALA A 53 -2.55 3.80 13.64
CA ALA A 53 -3.58 3.37 12.71
C ALA A 53 -3.04 2.31 11.74
N LEU A 54 -1.87 2.56 11.15
CA LEU A 54 -1.21 1.62 10.25
C LEU A 54 -0.85 0.31 10.95
N ARG A 55 -0.33 0.38 12.18
CA ARG A 55 -0.02 -0.80 13.01
C ARG A 55 -1.28 -1.60 13.36
N ASN A 56 -2.41 -0.94 13.59
CA ASN A 56 -3.67 -1.61 13.93
C ASN A 56 -4.28 -2.37 12.76
N LEU A 57 -3.80 -2.18 11.53
CA LEU A 57 -4.12 -3.08 10.42
C LEU A 57 -3.51 -4.47 10.59
N THR A 58 -2.52 -4.63 11.49
CA THR A 58 -1.84 -5.91 11.74
C THR A 58 -2.21 -6.53 13.09
N PRO A 59 -2.51 -7.85 13.15
CA PRO A 59 -2.68 -8.75 12.00
C PRO A 59 -4.00 -8.46 11.27
N GLY A 60 -3.99 -8.49 9.94
CA GLY A 60 -5.17 -8.30 9.10
C GLY A 60 -5.13 -9.21 7.88
N THR A 61 -6.30 -9.68 7.45
CA THR A 61 -6.46 -10.53 6.28
C THR A 61 -6.98 -9.69 5.12
N VAL A 62 -6.28 -9.71 3.98
CA VAL A 62 -6.77 -9.06 2.76
C VAL A 62 -8.08 -9.71 2.31
N LEU A 63 -9.14 -8.92 2.21
CA LEU A 63 -10.46 -9.34 1.76
C LEU A 63 -10.66 -9.04 0.29
N THR A 64 -10.29 -7.84 -0.15
CA THR A 64 -10.42 -7.37 -1.53
C THR A 64 -9.27 -6.47 -1.91
N THR A 65 -8.96 -6.44 -3.22
CA THR A 65 -8.08 -5.46 -3.83
C THR A 65 -8.82 -4.80 -4.98
N MET A 66 -8.62 -3.50 -5.14
CA MET A 66 -9.20 -2.72 -6.23
C MET A 66 -8.14 -1.78 -6.83
N GLU A 67 -8.18 -1.67 -8.14
CA GLU A 67 -7.40 -0.73 -8.94
C GLU A 67 -8.34 -0.03 -9.92
N ARG A 68 -8.37 1.31 -9.93
CA ARG A 68 -9.23 2.07 -10.84
C ARG A 68 -8.74 3.51 -11.03
N THR A 69 -8.73 3.98 -12.28
CA THR A 69 -8.49 5.39 -12.64
C THR A 69 -9.30 6.38 -11.78
N GLY A 70 -8.65 7.44 -11.31
CA GLY A 70 -9.22 8.48 -10.45
C GLY A 70 -9.47 8.05 -9.00
N VAL A 71 -9.13 6.81 -8.64
CA VAL A 71 -9.29 6.25 -7.28
C VAL A 71 -8.02 5.53 -6.82
N GLY A 72 -7.21 5.03 -7.74
CA GLY A 72 -5.91 4.43 -7.48
C GLY A 72 -6.02 3.00 -6.96
N ILE A 73 -5.14 2.67 -6.02
CA ILE A 73 -5.06 1.34 -5.41
C ILE A 73 -5.78 1.36 -4.07
N ARG A 74 -6.59 0.33 -3.81
CA ARG A 74 -7.19 0.07 -2.48
C ARG A 74 -7.01 -1.40 -2.11
N ILE A 75 -6.60 -1.64 -0.87
CA ILE A 75 -6.53 -2.97 -0.27
C ILE A 75 -7.39 -2.95 0.99
N GLU A 76 -8.45 -3.76 0.98
CA GLU A 76 -9.33 -3.91 2.14
C GLU A 76 -8.89 -5.10 2.96
N LEU A 77 -8.81 -4.89 4.27
CA LEU A 77 -8.54 -5.90 5.28
C LEU A 77 -9.74 -6.02 6.22
N ASP A 78 -9.84 -7.13 6.95
CA ASP A 78 -10.81 -7.28 8.04
C ASP A 78 -10.58 -6.29 9.21
N THR A 79 -9.41 -5.65 9.26
CA THR A 79 -9.01 -4.66 10.26
C THR A 79 -9.12 -3.20 9.80
N GLY A 80 -9.38 -2.94 8.51
CA GLY A 80 -9.39 -1.59 7.95
C GLY A 80 -9.04 -1.60 6.46
N ALA A 81 -8.51 -0.49 5.94
CA ALA A 81 -8.04 -0.46 4.56
C ALA A 81 -6.81 0.43 4.39
N VAL A 82 -6.05 0.18 3.33
CA VAL A 82 -5.05 1.11 2.80
C VAL A 82 -5.46 1.55 1.41
N ALA A 83 -5.32 2.84 1.13
CA ALA A 83 -5.60 3.43 -0.16
C ALA A 83 -4.46 4.33 -0.61
N MET A 84 -4.15 4.30 -1.92
CA MET A 84 -3.11 5.11 -2.53
C MET A 84 -3.68 5.77 -3.79
N HIS A 85 -3.93 7.07 -3.68
CA HIS A 85 -4.22 7.95 -4.80
C HIS A 85 -3.65 9.34 -4.53
N PRO A 86 -2.32 9.47 -4.69
CA PRO A 86 -1.68 10.76 -4.51
C PRO A 86 -2.17 11.79 -5.52
N THR A 87 -2.03 13.05 -5.15
CA THR A 87 -2.00 14.16 -6.09
C THR A 87 -0.66 14.18 -6.82
N ARG A 88 -0.60 14.89 -7.95
CA ARG A 88 0.62 15.01 -8.76
C ARG A 88 1.79 15.65 -8.01
N GLU A 89 1.51 16.49 -7.02
CA GLU A 89 2.54 17.17 -6.22
C GLU A 89 3.16 16.25 -5.16
N GLU A 90 2.47 15.16 -4.80
CA GLU A 90 2.90 14.20 -3.78
C GLU A 90 3.77 13.08 -4.34
N VAL A 91 3.95 12.98 -5.67
CA VAL A 91 4.74 11.92 -6.33
C VAL A 91 5.87 12.51 -7.15
N ALA A 92 7.10 12.03 -6.90
CA ALA A 92 8.25 12.37 -7.74
C ALA A 92 8.41 11.43 -8.95
N VAL A 93 8.35 10.11 -8.73
CA VAL A 93 8.61 9.11 -9.77
C VAL A 93 7.67 7.91 -9.66
N GLU A 94 7.69 7.21 -8.53
CA GLU A 94 6.95 5.96 -8.31
C GLU A 94 5.94 6.15 -7.19
N ILE A 95 4.77 5.53 -7.34
CA ILE A 95 3.69 5.54 -6.34
C ILE A 95 3.86 4.35 -5.41
N ALA A 96 3.97 3.15 -5.98
CA ALA A 96 4.17 1.92 -5.26
C ALA A 96 4.80 0.84 -6.15
N GLU A 97 5.37 -0.19 -5.54
CA GLU A 97 5.89 -1.40 -6.20
C GLU A 97 5.47 -2.63 -5.41
N ILE A 98 4.93 -3.65 -6.08
CA ILE A 98 4.62 -4.96 -5.50
C ILE A 98 5.47 -6.04 -6.15
N MET A 99 6.02 -6.93 -5.33
CA MET A 99 6.88 -8.04 -5.78
C MET A 99 6.85 -9.22 -4.79
N GLY A 100 7.55 -10.29 -5.13
CA GLY A 100 7.65 -11.50 -4.29
C GLY A 100 6.60 -12.56 -4.61
N PHE A 101 5.88 -12.42 -5.74
CA PHE A 101 4.99 -13.47 -6.24
C PHE A 101 5.77 -14.71 -6.68
N THR A 102 5.09 -15.85 -6.66
CA THR A 102 5.70 -17.17 -6.89
C THR A 102 6.16 -17.39 -8.33
N ASP A 103 5.54 -16.68 -9.27
CA ASP A 103 5.89 -16.63 -10.70
C ASP A 103 6.97 -15.58 -11.02
N GLY A 104 7.45 -14.84 -10.00
CA GLY A 104 8.40 -13.75 -10.16
C GLY A 104 7.80 -12.50 -10.79
N ALA A 105 6.47 -12.42 -10.91
CA ALA A 105 5.80 -11.20 -11.33
C ALA A 105 6.10 -10.06 -10.36
N TRP A 106 6.05 -8.85 -10.90
CA TRP A 106 6.13 -7.61 -10.15
C TRP A 106 5.39 -6.53 -10.92
N MET A 107 4.96 -5.50 -10.20
CA MET A 107 4.28 -4.35 -10.78
C MET A 107 4.76 -3.09 -10.08
N VAL A 108 4.89 -2.01 -10.84
CA VAL A 108 5.20 -0.68 -10.34
C VAL A 108 4.15 0.27 -10.89
N TRP A 109 3.64 1.14 -10.02
CA TRP A 109 2.67 2.15 -10.38
C TRP A 109 3.34 3.51 -10.45
N ARG A 110 3.08 4.26 -11.53
CA ARG A 110 3.62 5.60 -11.76
C ARG A 110 2.52 6.57 -12.20
N PRO A 111 2.71 7.88 -11.99
CA PRO A 111 1.76 8.89 -12.50
C PRO A 111 1.59 8.80 -14.01
N GLY A 112 0.35 8.82 -14.49
CA GLY A 112 0.02 8.74 -15.92
C GLY A 112 -0.01 7.33 -16.50
N GLU A 113 0.15 6.29 -15.68
CA GLU A 113 0.14 4.87 -16.08
C GLU A 113 -0.99 4.10 -15.38
N ASP A 114 -1.56 3.10 -16.05
CA ASP A 114 -2.57 2.17 -15.51
C ASP A 114 -3.70 2.88 -14.74
N SER A 115 -3.92 2.53 -13.47
CA SER A 115 -4.96 3.15 -12.64
C SER A 115 -4.65 4.57 -12.17
N PHE A 116 -3.56 5.15 -12.64
CA PHE A 116 -3.14 6.52 -12.39
C PHE A 116 -3.02 7.33 -13.70
N GLU A 117 -3.65 6.87 -14.79
CA GLU A 117 -3.70 7.57 -16.09
C GLU A 117 -4.23 9.01 -15.99
N ASP A 118 -5.00 9.34 -14.95
CA ASP A 118 -5.51 10.68 -14.69
C ASP A 118 -4.47 11.65 -14.09
N MET A 119 -3.29 11.15 -13.67
CA MET A 119 -2.22 11.94 -13.05
C MET A 119 -1.23 12.54 -14.07
N VAL A 120 -1.73 13.20 -15.13
CA VAL A 120 -0.94 13.81 -16.23
C VAL A 120 -0.70 15.30 -16.14
#